data_AF-A0A2V5RTK7-F1
#
_entry.id   AF-A0A2V5RTK7-F1
#
_cell.length_a   1.000
_cell.length_b   1.000
_cell.length_c   1.000
_cell.angle_alpha   90.00
_cell.angle_beta   90.00
_cell.angle_gamma   90.00
#
_symmetry.space_group_name_H-M   'P 1'
#
loop_
_entity.id
_entity.type
_entity.pdbx_description
1 polymer ?
#
loop_
_entity_poly.entity_id
_entity_poly.type
_entity_poly.pdbx_seq_one_letter_code
_entity_poly.pdbx_strand_id
1 'polypeptide(L)'
;MSAKEHTFTLGIEEEFAIIDPDTGELRSHIQEILEGGKIVLKEQIKPEMHQSVVELGTEICDSIEHARTHVIHLRSKLAELAGKAGLKIASVGTHPFSHWRDQHITEGERYKQIIEDMQLLARANLIFGLHVHVGIPDREMAIHVMNQARYFLPHLYALSVNSPFWVGEDTGLKGYRLKVFERFPRTGIPDAFESLSEYEDYCKLLVKTGCIDNPKKIWWDIRLHPFFDTLEVRVCDTQTRVDDTVAIAALIQAVIAKLFKLLHQNTTFRIYRRRLLDENRWRAARYGIDGKLIDFGRETEVDERSLLNELLEFVASEVDDFGTQREMAHIERIMREG
;
A
#
# COMPACT_ATOMS: atom_id res chain seq x y z
N MET A 1 3.82 -1.39 27.82
CA MET A 1 3.42 -2.79 27.60
C MET A 1 4.63 -3.55 27.12
N SER A 2 4.82 -4.82 27.51
CA SER A 2 5.98 -5.58 26.97
C SER A 2 5.78 -5.80 25.47
N ALA A 3 6.86 -5.89 24.69
CA ALA A 3 6.77 -6.15 23.24
C ALA A 3 6.06 -7.48 22.90
N LYS A 4 5.89 -8.39 23.86
CA LYS A 4 5.14 -9.65 23.72
C LYS A 4 3.63 -9.50 23.83
N GLU A 5 3.11 -8.37 24.32
CA GLU A 5 1.68 -8.19 24.62
C GLU A 5 0.99 -7.18 23.70
N HIS A 6 1.69 -6.55 22.76
CA HIS A 6 1.09 -5.60 21.84
C HIS A 6 0.40 -6.33 20.68
N THR A 7 -0.84 -5.93 20.36
CA THR A 7 -1.67 -6.58 19.33
C THR A 7 -1.21 -6.30 17.89
N PHE A 8 -0.47 -5.21 17.67
CA PHE A 8 -0.09 -4.74 16.33
C PHE A 8 -1.31 -4.67 15.40
N THR A 9 -2.31 -3.88 15.82
CA THR A 9 -3.58 -3.75 15.12
C THR A 9 -3.41 -3.37 13.65
N LEU A 10 -4.37 -3.77 12.83
CA LEU A 10 -4.36 -3.55 11.39
C LEU A 10 -5.41 -2.52 10.99
N GLY A 11 -5.07 -1.69 10.01
CA GLY A 11 -6.03 -0.95 9.19
C GLY A 11 -5.69 -1.19 7.72
N ILE A 12 -6.66 -1.60 6.92
CA ILE A 12 -6.45 -1.88 5.50
C ILE A 12 -7.24 -0.87 4.68
N GLU A 13 -6.56 -0.16 3.79
CA GLU A 13 -7.18 0.72 2.81
C GLU A 13 -6.99 0.15 1.40
N GLU A 14 -8.09 0.04 0.65
CA GLU A 14 -8.11 -0.47 -0.72
C GLU A 14 -8.76 0.53 -1.66
N GLU A 15 -8.06 0.86 -2.75
CA GLU A 15 -8.59 1.68 -3.83
C GLU A 15 -9.19 0.78 -4.93
N PHE A 16 -10.39 1.14 -5.42
CA PHE A 16 -11.12 0.39 -6.44
C PHE A 16 -11.49 1.25 -7.65
N ALA A 17 -11.43 0.61 -8.82
CA ALA A 17 -11.92 1.14 -10.08
C ALA A 17 -13.43 0.88 -10.22
N ILE A 18 -14.20 1.89 -10.62
CA ILE A 18 -15.59 1.71 -11.05
C ILE A 18 -15.61 1.55 -12.58
N ILE A 19 -16.19 0.44 -13.05
CA ILE A 19 -16.17 0.07 -14.47
C ILE A 19 -17.57 -0.21 -15.01
N ASP A 20 -17.72 0.06 -16.30
CA ASP A 20 -18.85 -0.39 -17.11
C ASP A 20 -18.71 -1.90 -17.37
N PRO A 21 -19.73 -2.73 -17.07
CA PRO A 21 -19.65 -4.16 -17.27
C PRO A 21 -19.64 -4.59 -18.75
N ASP A 22 -20.14 -3.77 -19.67
CA ASP A 22 -20.25 -4.08 -21.09
C ASP A 22 -18.98 -3.67 -21.85
N THR A 23 -18.42 -2.49 -21.54
CA THR A 23 -17.20 -2.01 -22.21
C THR A 23 -15.91 -2.33 -21.44
N GLY A 24 -16.02 -2.58 -20.12
CA GLY A 24 -14.87 -2.71 -19.22
C GLY A 24 -14.13 -1.40 -18.95
N GLU A 25 -14.63 -0.27 -19.46
CA GLU A 25 -13.99 1.04 -19.25
C GLU A 25 -14.32 1.62 -17.87
N LEU A 26 -13.43 2.47 -17.38
CA LEU A 26 -13.72 3.32 -16.22
C LEU A 26 -14.93 4.21 -16.47
N ARG A 27 -15.75 4.35 -15.43
CA ARG A 27 -16.90 5.26 -15.40
C ARG A 27 -16.75 6.26 -14.26
N SER A 28 -16.84 7.54 -14.61
CA SER A 28 -16.93 8.65 -13.65
C SER A 28 -18.37 8.78 -13.15
N HIS A 29 -18.76 7.97 -12.17
CA HIS A 29 -20.14 7.94 -11.65
C HIS A 29 -20.21 7.85 -10.11
N ILE A 30 -19.13 8.27 -9.44
CA ILE A 30 -18.97 8.07 -8.00
C ILE A 30 -19.93 8.88 -7.14
N GLN A 31 -20.45 10.03 -7.62
CA GLN A 31 -21.30 10.89 -6.80
C GLN A 31 -22.59 10.19 -6.38
N GLU A 32 -23.27 9.52 -7.32
CA GLU A 32 -24.50 8.77 -7.02
C GLU A 32 -24.22 7.54 -6.12
N ILE A 33 -23.09 6.85 -6.36
CA ILE A 33 -22.65 5.72 -5.53
C ILE A 33 -22.32 6.19 -4.10
N LEU A 34 -21.68 7.35 -3.94
CA LEU A 34 -21.31 7.92 -2.64
C LEU A 34 -22.50 8.50 -1.89
N GLU A 35 -23.51 9.04 -2.56
CA GLU A 35 -24.73 9.51 -1.88
C GLU A 35 -25.46 8.32 -1.23
N GLY A 36 -25.61 7.21 -1.94
CA GLY A 36 -26.12 5.96 -1.35
C GLY A 36 -25.13 5.31 -0.36
N GLY A 37 -23.84 5.42 -0.62
CA GLY A 37 -22.76 4.81 0.14
C GLY A 37 -22.49 5.48 1.48
N LYS A 38 -22.49 6.81 1.58
CA LYS A 38 -22.29 7.54 2.85
C LYS A 38 -23.36 7.21 3.89
N ILE A 39 -24.58 6.88 3.44
CA ILE A 39 -25.67 6.44 4.32
C ILE A 39 -25.39 5.05 4.91
N VAL A 40 -24.72 4.17 4.16
CA VAL A 40 -24.54 2.75 4.50
C VAL A 40 -23.16 2.44 5.09
N LEU A 41 -22.10 3.07 4.57
CA LEU A 41 -20.68 2.84 4.86
C LEU A 41 -20.04 3.98 5.67
N LYS A 42 -20.76 5.08 5.92
CA LYS A 42 -20.32 6.22 6.75
C LYS A 42 -18.90 6.71 6.40
N GLU A 43 -17.96 6.61 7.35
CA GLU A 43 -16.58 7.12 7.25
C GLU A 43 -15.62 6.16 6.54
N GLN A 44 -16.07 4.93 6.25
CA GLN A 44 -15.25 3.88 5.63
C GLN A 44 -15.16 4.00 4.11
N ILE A 45 -15.96 4.87 3.49
CA ILE A 45 -15.91 5.17 2.06
C ILE A 45 -15.46 6.61 1.86
N LYS A 46 -14.36 6.81 1.12
CA LYS A 46 -13.84 8.14 0.81
C LYS A 46 -13.80 8.35 -0.71
N PRO A 47 -14.33 9.48 -1.22
CA PRO A 47 -14.09 9.88 -2.59
C PRO A 47 -12.60 10.17 -2.78
N GLU A 48 -12.01 9.64 -3.85
CA GLU A 48 -10.69 10.05 -4.30
C GLU A 48 -10.72 11.17 -5.34
N MET A 49 -9.54 11.65 -5.73
CA MET A 49 -9.40 12.78 -6.66
C MET A 49 -10.09 12.55 -8.01
N HIS A 50 -10.02 11.34 -8.56
CA HIS A 50 -10.73 10.96 -9.77
C HIS A 50 -12.06 10.32 -9.43
N GLN A 51 -13.12 10.69 -10.17
CA GLN A 51 -14.47 10.18 -9.95
C GLN A 51 -14.66 8.70 -10.31
N SER A 52 -13.61 8.02 -10.73
CA SER A 52 -13.63 6.58 -11.03
C SER A 52 -12.94 5.76 -9.94
N VAL A 53 -12.47 6.39 -8.85
CA VAL A 53 -11.68 5.79 -7.78
C VAL A 53 -12.43 5.90 -6.46
N VAL A 54 -12.70 4.75 -5.83
CA VAL A 54 -13.28 4.67 -4.48
C VAL A 54 -12.23 4.10 -3.52
N GLU A 55 -11.96 4.79 -2.42
CA GLU A 55 -11.16 4.24 -1.31
C GLU A 55 -12.09 3.65 -0.25
N LEU A 56 -11.83 2.39 0.14
CA LEU A 56 -12.44 1.74 1.30
C LEU A 56 -11.39 1.55 2.39
N GLY A 57 -11.71 1.93 3.62
CA GLY A 57 -10.86 1.69 4.79
C GLY A 57 -11.56 0.81 5.81
N THR A 58 -10.87 -0.21 6.33
CA THR A 58 -11.36 -0.96 7.50
C THR A 58 -11.36 -0.09 8.76
N GLU A 59 -12.09 -0.54 9.78
CA GLU A 59 -11.83 -0.09 11.15
C GLU A 59 -10.45 -0.60 11.61
N ILE A 60 -10.08 -0.23 12.84
CA ILE A 60 -8.94 -0.82 13.53
C ILE A 60 -9.27 -2.27 13.89
N CYS A 61 -8.58 -3.21 13.26
CA CYS A 61 -8.73 -4.65 13.47
C CYS A 61 -7.66 -5.17 14.42
N ASP A 62 -8.05 -6.03 15.35
CA ASP A 62 -7.18 -6.66 16.36
C ASP A 62 -6.59 -8.01 15.89
N SER A 63 -7.07 -8.54 14.77
CA SER A 63 -6.60 -9.79 14.17
C SER A 63 -6.79 -9.77 12.66
N ILE A 64 -6.13 -10.71 11.97
CA ILE A 64 -6.27 -10.82 10.53
C ILE A 64 -7.66 -11.34 10.13
N GLU A 65 -8.29 -12.17 10.96
CA GLU A 65 -9.64 -12.68 10.76
C GLU A 65 -10.69 -11.57 10.85
N HIS A 66 -10.50 -10.65 11.80
CA HIS A 66 -11.31 -9.45 11.90
C HIS A 66 -11.13 -8.57 10.66
N ALA A 67 -9.88 -8.32 10.23
CA ALA A 67 -9.58 -7.56 9.02
C ALA A 67 -10.21 -8.21 7.77
N ARG A 68 -10.10 -9.53 7.62
CA ARG A 68 -10.73 -10.31 6.55
C ARG A 68 -12.24 -10.11 6.50
N THR A 69 -12.90 -10.16 7.65
CA THR A 69 -14.36 -9.96 7.73
C THR A 69 -14.75 -8.57 7.26
N HIS A 70 -13.99 -7.54 7.67
CA HIS A 70 -14.21 -6.16 7.23
C HIS A 70 -13.97 -5.98 5.73
N VAL A 71 -12.85 -6.49 5.20
CA VAL A 71 -12.54 -6.42 3.75
C VAL A 71 -13.64 -7.07 2.91
N ILE A 72 -14.11 -8.27 3.28
CA ILE A 72 -15.21 -8.95 2.58
C ILE A 72 -16.48 -8.10 2.64
N HIS A 73 -16.82 -7.58 3.82
CA HIS A 73 -18.01 -6.76 4.01
C HIS A 73 -17.98 -5.49 3.14
N LEU A 74 -16.88 -4.73 3.19
CA LEU A 74 -16.71 -3.48 2.47
C LEU A 74 -16.73 -3.70 0.95
N ARG A 75 -15.97 -4.67 0.43
CA ARG A 75 -15.98 -5.03 -0.99
C ARG A 75 -17.37 -5.46 -1.46
N SER A 76 -18.07 -6.28 -0.68
CA SER A 76 -19.42 -6.74 -1.01
C SER A 76 -20.42 -5.59 -1.05
N LYS A 77 -20.33 -4.66 -0.10
CA LYS A 77 -21.19 -3.47 -0.05
C LYS A 77 -20.92 -2.51 -1.20
N LEU A 78 -19.66 -2.26 -1.53
CA LEU A 78 -19.31 -1.43 -2.67
C LEU A 78 -19.79 -2.07 -3.98
N ALA A 79 -19.63 -3.39 -4.14
CA ALA A 79 -20.15 -4.11 -5.31
C ALA A 79 -21.69 -4.05 -5.41
N GLU A 80 -22.41 -4.16 -4.28
CA GLU A 80 -23.87 -4.01 -4.23
C GLU A 80 -24.31 -2.60 -4.67
N LEU A 81 -23.61 -1.57 -4.18
CA LEU A 81 -23.90 -0.17 -4.53
C LEU A 81 -23.61 0.12 -6.01
N ALA A 82 -22.46 -0.32 -6.53
CA ALA A 82 -22.14 -0.20 -7.95
C ALA A 82 -23.18 -0.94 -8.81
N GLY A 83 -23.58 -2.15 -8.40
CA GLY A 83 -24.57 -2.96 -9.12
C GLY A 83 -25.95 -2.30 -9.21
N LYS A 84 -26.38 -1.52 -8.21
CA LYS A 84 -27.62 -0.73 -8.26
C LYS A 84 -27.62 0.33 -9.37
N ALA A 85 -26.44 0.83 -9.73
CA ALA A 85 -26.25 1.77 -10.83
C ALA A 85 -25.89 1.06 -12.17
N GLY A 86 -25.96 -0.28 -12.23
CA GLY A 86 -25.58 -1.04 -13.42
C GLY A 86 -24.06 -1.12 -13.66
N LEU A 87 -23.25 -0.81 -12.65
CA LEU A 87 -21.78 -0.76 -12.72
C LEU A 87 -21.13 -1.94 -11.96
N LYS A 88 -19.83 -2.14 -12.17
CA LYS A 88 -19.01 -3.12 -11.43
C LYS A 88 -17.78 -2.45 -10.82
N ILE A 89 -17.13 -3.19 -9.91
CA ILE A 89 -15.86 -2.79 -9.30
C ILE A 89 -14.73 -3.67 -9.84
N ALA A 90 -13.54 -3.09 -9.99
CA ALA A 90 -12.31 -3.80 -10.27
C ALA A 90 -11.20 -3.39 -9.30
N SER A 91 -10.35 -4.35 -8.94
CA SER A 91 -9.18 -4.16 -8.08
C SER A 91 -7.94 -4.60 -8.85
N VAL A 92 -7.23 -3.60 -9.37
CA VAL A 92 -6.00 -3.68 -10.18
C VAL A 92 -5.14 -2.46 -9.91
N GLY A 93 -3.81 -2.56 -9.92
CA GLY A 93 -2.94 -1.42 -9.61
C GLY A 93 -3.05 -0.27 -10.62
N THR A 94 -3.36 -0.59 -11.87
CA THR A 94 -3.67 0.34 -12.96
C THR A 94 -4.82 -0.19 -13.80
N HIS A 95 -5.65 0.71 -14.31
CA HIS A 95 -6.65 0.30 -15.29
C HIS A 95 -5.98 -0.02 -16.65
N PRO A 96 -6.30 -1.16 -17.29
CA PRO A 96 -5.52 -1.65 -18.43
C PRO A 96 -5.58 -0.75 -19.67
N PHE A 97 -6.76 -0.20 -20.02
CA PHE A 97 -6.93 0.51 -21.30
C PHE A 97 -7.61 1.88 -21.25
N SER A 98 -8.47 2.17 -20.27
CA SER A 98 -9.04 3.51 -20.13
C SER A 98 -7.99 4.60 -20.00
N HIS A 99 -8.20 5.70 -20.73
CA HIS A 99 -7.30 6.83 -20.70
C HIS A 99 -7.61 7.75 -19.52
N TRP A 100 -6.57 8.17 -18.80
CA TRP A 100 -6.66 9.13 -17.69
C TRP A 100 -7.18 10.52 -18.09
N ARG A 101 -7.17 10.87 -19.39
CA ARG A 101 -7.63 12.18 -19.88
C ARG A 101 -9.15 12.28 -19.90
N ASP A 102 -9.81 11.14 -20.01
CA ASP A 102 -11.26 11.05 -20.12
C ASP A 102 -11.91 10.98 -18.73
N GLN A 103 -11.11 10.93 -17.67
CA GLN A 103 -11.59 10.83 -16.30
C GLN A 103 -11.91 12.19 -15.70
N HIS A 104 -13.10 12.29 -15.11
CA HIS A 104 -13.54 13.49 -14.42
C HIS A 104 -12.92 13.56 -13.02
N ILE A 105 -12.68 14.77 -12.57
CA ILE A 105 -12.12 15.07 -11.26
C ILE A 105 -13.28 15.30 -10.28
N THR A 106 -13.16 14.76 -9.08
CA THR A 106 -14.14 14.97 -8.00
C THR A 106 -14.13 16.43 -7.57
N GLU A 107 -15.30 17.06 -7.50
CA GLU A 107 -15.43 18.43 -7.02
C GLU A 107 -15.10 18.51 -5.52
N GLY A 108 -14.07 19.27 -5.16
CA GLY A 108 -13.67 19.48 -3.77
C GLY A 108 -12.46 20.41 -3.64
N GLU A 109 -12.46 21.27 -2.62
CA GLU A 109 -11.44 22.33 -2.46
C GLU A 109 -10.02 21.76 -2.27
N ARG A 110 -9.91 20.60 -1.61
CA ARG A 110 -8.63 19.86 -1.44
C ARG A 110 -8.04 19.42 -2.79
N TYR A 111 -8.88 18.99 -3.74
CA TYR A 111 -8.41 18.48 -5.03
C TYR A 111 -8.03 19.60 -6.00
N LYS A 112 -8.74 20.75 -5.93
CA LYS A 112 -8.39 21.93 -6.72
C LYS A 112 -6.94 22.37 -6.49
N GLN A 113 -6.53 22.46 -5.22
CA GLN A 113 -5.14 22.82 -4.88
C GLN A 113 -4.13 21.81 -5.42
N ILE A 114 -4.41 20.51 -5.30
CA ILE A 114 -3.51 19.47 -5.83
C ILE A 114 -3.36 19.60 -7.35
N ILE A 115 -4.43 19.90 -8.08
CA ILE A 115 -4.39 20.09 -9.54
C ILE A 115 -3.68 21.39 -9.90
N GLU A 116 -3.87 22.45 -9.11
CA GLU A 116 -3.15 23.71 -9.30
C GLU A 116 -1.64 23.52 -9.08
N ASP A 117 -1.25 22.75 -8.06
CA ASP A 117 0.17 22.52 -7.74
C ASP A 117 0.83 21.52 -8.71
N MET A 118 0.15 20.41 -9.04
CA MET A 118 0.74 19.26 -9.75
C MET A 118 0.35 19.18 -11.22
N GLN A 119 -0.65 19.95 -11.65
CA GLN A 119 -1.08 20.09 -13.04
C GLN A 119 -1.32 18.73 -13.72
N LEU A 120 -0.61 18.46 -14.81
CA LEU A 120 -0.78 17.24 -15.60
C LEU A 120 -0.47 15.96 -14.79
N LEU A 121 0.41 16.05 -13.79
CA LEU A 121 0.79 14.91 -12.95
C LEU A 121 -0.38 14.44 -12.11
N ALA A 122 -1.12 15.38 -11.50
CA ALA A 122 -2.38 15.07 -10.81
C ALA A 122 -3.37 14.38 -11.75
N ARG A 123 -3.58 14.93 -12.95
CA ARG A 123 -4.55 14.39 -13.91
C ARG A 123 -4.21 12.97 -14.36
N ALA A 124 -2.93 12.65 -14.50
CA ALA A 124 -2.47 11.33 -14.92
C ALA A 124 -2.44 10.28 -13.79
N ASN A 125 -2.71 10.67 -12.54
CA ASN A 125 -2.61 9.80 -11.36
C ASN A 125 -3.81 8.86 -11.17
N LEU A 126 -4.06 8.01 -12.16
CA LEU A 126 -5.15 7.03 -12.15
C LEU A 126 -4.64 5.65 -11.74
N ILE A 127 -4.36 5.50 -10.46
CA ILE A 127 -3.72 4.32 -9.86
C ILE A 127 -4.53 3.85 -8.65
N PHE A 128 -4.36 2.58 -8.28
CA PHE A 128 -5.09 1.97 -7.17
C PHE A 128 -4.15 1.16 -6.26
N GLY A 129 -4.00 1.59 -5.02
CA GLY A 129 -3.13 1.00 -4.01
C GLY A 129 -3.83 0.09 -3.02
N LEU A 130 -3.00 -0.75 -2.40
CA LEU A 130 -3.28 -1.37 -1.10
C LEU A 130 -2.40 -0.69 -0.06
N HIS A 131 -3.00 -0.08 0.95
CA HIS A 131 -2.28 0.48 2.09
C HIS A 131 -2.59 -0.33 3.34
N VAL A 132 -1.55 -0.68 4.09
CA VAL A 132 -1.68 -1.43 5.35
C VAL A 132 -1.04 -0.63 6.47
N HIS A 133 -1.89 -0.21 7.41
CA HIS A 133 -1.50 0.38 8.68
C HIS A 133 -1.25 -0.72 9.71
N VAL A 134 -0.10 -0.67 10.37
CA VAL A 134 0.21 -1.51 11.52
C VAL A 134 0.39 -0.62 12.73
N GLY A 135 -0.45 -0.81 13.75
CA GLY A 135 -0.38 -0.10 15.03
C GLY A 135 0.93 -0.41 15.75
N ILE A 136 1.57 0.63 16.30
CA ILE A 136 2.83 0.53 17.01
C ILE A 136 2.78 1.38 18.29
N PRO A 137 3.20 0.84 19.46
CA PRO A 137 2.92 1.50 20.74
C PRO A 137 3.84 2.68 21.04
N ASP A 138 4.95 2.82 20.31
CA ASP A 138 5.96 3.85 20.54
C ASP A 138 6.46 4.42 19.20
N ARG A 139 6.28 5.74 19.04
CA ARG A 139 6.67 6.47 17.83
C ARG A 139 8.18 6.58 17.66
N GLU A 140 8.95 6.64 18.74
CA GLU A 140 10.42 6.67 18.68
C GLU A 140 10.93 5.34 18.11
N MET A 141 10.45 4.22 18.67
CA MET A 141 10.73 2.90 18.10
C MET A 141 10.19 2.76 16.68
N ALA A 142 9.04 3.36 16.36
CA ALA A 142 8.44 3.27 15.02
C ALA A 142 9.36 3.83 13.93
N ILE A 143 10.10 4.91 14.19
CA ILE A 143 11.09 5.43 13.22
C ILE A 143 12.19 4.41 12.95
N HIS A 144 12.72 3.79 14.00
CA HIS A 144 13.76 2.76 13.85
C HIS A 144 13.22 1.49 13.17
N VAL A 145 11.97 1.11 13.41
CA VAL A 145 11.30 0.02 12.70
C VAL A 145 11.08 0.38 11.23
N MET A 146 10.62 1.60 10.93
CA MET A 146 10.44 2.10 9.56
C MET A 146 11.76 2.06 8.79
N ASN A 147 12.87 2.51 9.40
CA ASN A 147 14.19 2.49 8.76
C ASN A 147 14.63 1.09 8.33
N GLN A 148 14.32 0.07 9.14
CA GLN A 148 14.59 -1.34 8.83
C GLN A 148 13.61 -1.89 7.80
N ALA A 149 12.31 -1.56 7.95
CA ALA A 149 11.22 -2.01 7.09
C ALA A 149 11.42 -1.62 5.62
N ARG A 150 12.13 -0.52 5.34
CA ARG A 150 12.51 -0.09 3.99
C ARG A 150 13.17 -1.20 3.15
N TYR A 151 13.94 -2.09 3.78
CA TYR A 151 14.56 -3.24 3.11
C TYR A 151 13.52 -4.21 2.53
N PHE A 152 12.39 -4.37 3.21
CA PHE A 152 11.37 -5.36 2.88
C PHE A 152 10.39 -4.88 1.81
N LEU A 153 10.34 -3.57 1.53
CA LEU A 153 9.38 -2.99 0.57
C LEU A 153 9.50 -3.57 -0.85
N PRO A 154 10.70 -3.78 -1.43
CA PRO A 154 10.81 -4.40 -2.75
C PRO A 154 10.25 -5.83 -2.79
N HIS A 155 10.38 -6.61 -1.71
CA HIS A 155 9.84 -7.96 -1.63
C HIS A 155 8.31 -7.96 -1.57
N LEU A 156 7.75 -7.13 -0.69
CA LEU A 156 6.32 -6.90 -0.60
C LEU A 156 5.75 -6.38 -1.93
N TYR A 157 6.50 -5.53 -2.63
CA TYR A 157 6.09 -5.03 -3.93
C TYR A 157 6.12 -6.12 -4.99
N ALA A 158 7.21 -6.89 -5.09
CA ALA A 158 7.35 -7.97 -6.05
C ALA A 158 6.22 -9.00 -5.93
N LEU A 159 5.79 -9.27 -4.69
CA LEU A 159 4.68 -10.17 -4.37
C LEU A 159 3.30 -9.59 -4.72
N SER A 160 3.15 -8.27 -4.71
CA SER A 160 1.85 -7.58 -4.87
C SER A 160 1.67 -6.88 -6.21
N VAL A 161 2.61 -7.00 -7.14
CA VAL A 161 2.49 -6.38 -8.47
C VAL A 161 1.23 -6.87 -9.19
N ASN A 162 0.37 -5.93 -9.61
CA ASN A 162 -0.90 -6.21 -10.27
C ASN A 162 -1.26 -5.07 -11.26
N SER A 163 -0.26 -4.55 -11.97
CA SER A 163 -0.42 -3.42 -12.90
C SER A 163 0.46 -3.54 -14.15
N PRO A 164 0.32 -4.61 -14.97
CA PRO A 164 1.17 -4.77 -16.14
C PRO A 164 0.78 -3.89 -17.35
N PHE A 165 -0.46 -3.42 -17.39
CA PHE A 165 -1.01 -2.65 -18.52
C PHE A 165 -1.24 -1.18 -18.17
N TRP A 166 -1.08 -0.31 -19.16
CA TRP A 166 -1.38 1.12 -19.02
C TRP A 166 -1.82 1.75 -20.35
N VAL A 167 -3.03 2.30 -20.40
CA VAL A 167 -3.56 3.01 -21.58
C VAL A 167 -3.50 2.16 -22.86
N GLY A 168 -3.83 0.87 -22.71
CA GLY A 168 -3.98 -0.07 -23.82
C GLY A 168 -2.70 -0.82 -24.18
N GLU A 169 -1.59 -0.49 -23.52
CA GLU A 169 -0.27 -1.07 -23.81
C GLU A 169 0.15 -2.05 -22.71
N ASP A 170 0.78 -3.15 -23.13
CA ASP A 170 1.64 -3.95 -22.25
C ASP A 170 2.90 -3.15 -21.97
N THR A 171 3.06 -2.72 -20.72
CA THR A 171 4.17 -1.84 -20.33
C THR A 171 5.51 -2.59 -20.30
N GLY A 172 5.48 -3.92 -20.32
CA GLY A 172 6.62 -4.78 -20.04
C GLY A 172 7.03 -4.79 -18.56
N LEU A 173 6.33 -4.09 -17.68
CA LEU A 173 6.49 -4.17 -16.23
C LEU A 173 5.40 -5.05 -15.64
N LYS A 174 5.64 -5.65 -14.47
CA LYS A 174 4.60 -6.33 -13.69
C LYS A 174 3.85 -5.35 -12.78
N GLY A 175 4.59 -4.38 -12.24
CA GLY A 175 4.09 -3.28 -11.41
C GLY A 175 4.37 -1.92 -12.06
N TYR A 176 3.40 -1.36 -12.78
CA TYR A 176 3.49 -0.04 -13.40
C TYR A 176 2.93 1.08 -12.52
N ARG A 177 2.05 0.77 -11.55
CA ARG A 177 1.41 1.73 -10.63
C ARG A 177 2.40 2.75 -10.06
N LEU A 178 3.52 2.27 -9.50
CA LEU A 178 4.51 3.13 -8.88
C LEU A 178 5.26 4.01 -9.89
N LYS A 179 5.32 3.65 -11.18
CA LYS A 179 5.95 4.47 -12.25
C LYS A 179 5.09 5.66 -12.66
N VAL A 180 3.77 5.54 -12.51
CA VAL A 180 2.88 6.70 -12.61
C VAL A 180 3.12 7.62 -11.41
N PHE A 181 3.23 7.04 -10.20
CA PHE A 181 3.33 7.79 -8.95
C PHE A 181 4.67 8.49 -8.74
N GLU A 182 5.78 7.91 -9.19
CA GLU A 182 7.15 8.44 -9.08
C GLU A 182 7.34 9.87 -9.64
N ARG A 183 6.41 10.33 -10.48
CA ARG A 183 6.45 11.68 -11.05
C ARG A 183 6.10 12.75 -10.01
N PHE A 184 5.46 12.37 -8.90
CA PHE A 184 5.11 13.27 -7.81
C PHE A 184 6.31 13.52 -6.89
N PRO A 185 6.42 14.73 -6.30
CA PRO A 185 7.42 15.00 -5.29
C PRO A 185 7.15 14.17 -4.03
N ARG A 186 8.22 13.82 -3.30
CA ARG A 186 8.15 13.11 -2.00
C ARG A 186 7.45 11.74 -2.09
N THR A 187 7.75 11.00 -3.16
CA THR A 187 7.34 9.62 -3.38
C THR A 187 8.53 8.65 -3.31
N GLY A 188 8.21 7.35 -3.32
CA GLY A 188 9.20 6.26 -3.28
C GLY A 188 9.63 5.89 -1.87
N ILE A 189 10.72 5.13 -1.77
CA ILE A 189 11.28 4.71 -0.48
C ILE A 189 11.80 5.96 0.27
N PRO A 190 11.39 6.19 1.53
CA PRO A 190 11.87 7.33 2.30
C PRO A 190 13.39 7.23 2.54
N ASP A 191 14.05 8.31 2.93
CA ASP A 191 15.37 8.19 3.55
C ASP A 191 15.27 7.65 4.98
N ALA A 192 16.41 7.21 5.55
CA ALA A 192 16.44 6.83 6.95
C ALA A 192 16.52 8.09 7.81
N PHE A 193 15.80 8.10 8.93
CA PHE A 193 15.85 9.15 9.94
C PHE A 193 16.58 8.65 11.19
N GLU A 194 17.52 9.42 11.72
CA GLU A 194 18.26 9.11 12.94
C GLU A 194 17.36 9.10 14.18
N SER A 195 16.30 9.90 14.19
CA SER A 195 15.37 10.03 15.32
C SER A 195 13.97 10.49 14.91
N LEU A 196 12.99 10.38 15.81
CA LEU A 196 11.67 10.99 15.63
C LEU A 196 11.76 12.51 15.51
N SER A 197 12.64 13.16 16.27
CA SER A 197 12.82 14.62 16.18
C SER A 197 13.27 15.04 14.77
N GLU A 198 14.19 14.31 14.14
CA GLU A 198 14.63 14.64 12.77
C GLU A 198 13.48 14.52 11.77
N TYR A 199 12.67 13.45 11.87
CA TYR A 199 11.48 13.27 11.04
C TYR A 199 10.45 14.38 11.24
N GLU A 200 10.18 14.74 12.49
CA GLU A 200 9.26 15.83 12.82
C GLU A 200 9.76 17.18 12.32
N ASP A 201 11.05 17.46 12.46
CA ASP A 201 11.67 18.70 12.00
C ASP A 201 11.64 18.80 10.47
N TYR A 202 11.84 17.69 9.76
CA TYR A 202 11.60 17.61 8.32
C TYR A 202 10.15 17.96 7.95
N CYS A 203 9.17 17.37 8.64
CA CYS A 203 7.75 17.67 8.42
C CYS A 203 7.42 19.14 8.72
N LYS A 204 7.90 19.67 9.85
CA LYS A 204 7.71 21.06 10.27
C LYS A 204 8.33 22.03 9.26
N LEU A 205 9.52 21.71 8.74
CA LEU A 205 10.18 22.52 7.73
C LEU A 205 9.32 22.64 6.47
N LEU A 206 8.84 21.52 5.93
CA LEU A 206 8.01 21.51 4.71
C LEU A 206 6.70 22.29 4.87
N VAL A 207 6.07 22.19 6.05
CA VAL A 207 4.85 22.96 6.35
C VAL A 207 5.18 24.45 6.49
N LYS A 208 6.22 24.78 7.26
CA LYS A 208 6.63 26.18 7.51
C LYS A 208 7.04 26.90 6.22
N THR A 209 7.63 26.20 5.25
CA THR A 209 8.05 26.77 3.97
C THR A 209 6.96 26.73 2.90
N GLY A 210 5.75 26.27 3.23
CA GLY A 210 4.64 26.18 2.28
C GLY A 210 4.80 25.12 1.19
N CYS A 211 5.72 24.16 1.35
CA CYS A 211 5.87 23.06 0.40
C CYS A 211 4.69 22.08 0.45
N ILE A 212 4.08 21.94 1.63
CA ILE A 212 2.85 21.19 1.89
C ILE A 212 2.04 21.92 2.96
N ASP A 213 0.73 21.80 2.94
CA ASP A 213 -0.18 22.30 3.99
C ASP A 213 -0.18 21.38 5.21
N ASN A 214 0.02 20.08 5.00
CA ASN A 214 0.11 19.10 6.07
C ASN A 214 0.95 17.86 5.66
N PRO A 215 1.51 17.10 6.62
CA PRO A 215 2.36 15.95 6.34
C PRO A 215 1.70 14.77 5.60
N LYS A 216 0.36 14.71 5.43
CA LYS A 216 -0.28 13.65 4.60
C LYS A 216 0.10 13.75 3.13
N LYS A 217 0.63 14.90 2.67
CA LYS A 217 1.19 15.10 1.31
C LYS A 217 2.64 14.60 1.15
N ILE A 218 3.10 13.77 2.09
CA ILE A 218 4.29 12.93 1.96
C ILE A 218 3.80 11.53 1.59
N TRP A 219 4.15 11.07 0.39
CA TRP A 219 3.59 9.87 -0.22
C TRP A 219 4.64 8.79 -0.42
N TRP A 220 5.40 8.53 0.64
CA TRP A 220 6.41 7.48 0.63
C TRP A 220 5.80 6.08 0.61
N ASP A 221 6.58 5.11 0.13
CA ASP A 221 6.21 3.69 0.04
C ASP A 221 6.00 3.06 1.44
N ILE A 222 6.60 3.66 2.48
CA ILE A 222 6.27 3.46 3.88
C ILE A 222 6.38 4.79 4.62
N ARG A 223 5.51 5.05 5.60
CA ARG A 223 5.65 6.24 6.46
C ARG A 223 5.18 5.98 7.90
N LEU A 224 5.76 6.72 8.83
CA LEU A 224 5.14 6.94 10.13
C LEU A 224 3.94 7.87 9.94
N HIS A 225 2.73 7.38 10.18
CA HIS A 225 1.54 8.19 9.95
C HIS A 225 1.56 9.44 10.86
N PRO A 226 1.28 10.63 10.32
CA PRO A 226 1.41 11.89 11.07
C PRO A 226 0.38 12.07 12.19
N PHE A 227 -0.75 11.36 12.13
CA PHE A 227 -1.86 11.52 13.09
C PHE A 227 -2.28 10.23 13.78
N PHE A 228 -1.77 9.08 13.33
CA PHE A 228 -2.09 7.77 13.87
C PHE A 228 -0.77 7.13 14.28
N ASP A 229 -0.77 6.39 15.38
CA ASP A 229 0.40 5.67 15.86
C ASP A 229 0.55 4.35 15.10
N THR A 230 0.78 4.50 13.79
CA THR A 230 0.88 3.40 12.83
C THR A 230 2.06 3.62 11.89
N LEU A 231 2.69 2.51 11.49
CA LEU A 231 3.48 2.48 10.26
C LEU A 231 2.56 2.07 9.12
N GLU A 232 2.54 2.89 8.08
CA GLU A 232 1.68 2.71 6.93
C GLU A 232 2.52 2.29 5.74
N VAL A 233 2.32 1.05 5.28
CA VAL A 233 2.96 0.50 4.08
C VAL A 233 2.06 0.75 2.88
N ARG A 234 2.60 1.40 1.84
CA ARG A 234 1.84 1.93 0.68
C ARG A 234 2.38 1.47 -0.68
N VAL A 235 3.37 0.57 -0.66
CA VAL A 235 4.08 0.12 -1.86
C VAL A 235 3.24 -0.79 -2.76
N CYS A 236 2.27 -1.49 -2.19
CA CYS A 236 1.53 -2.56 -2.86
C CYS A 236 0.50 -2.03 -3.87
N ASP A 237 0.31 -2.76 -4.96
CA ASP A 237 -0.89 -2.59 -5.80
C ASP A 237 -2.10 -3.19 -5.07
N THR A 238 -3.31 -2.74 -5.41
CA THR A 238 -4.53 -3.40 -4.92
C THR A 238 -4.68 -4.81 -5.54
N GLN A 239 -5.22 -5.76 -4.77
CA GLN A 239 -5.27 -7.17 -5.17
C GLN A 239 -6.67 -7.63 -5.58
N THR A 240 -6.75 -8.36 -6.69
CA THR A 240 -8.05 -8.81 -7.20
C THR A 240 -8.77 -9.73 -6.21
N ARG A 241 -8.09 -10.68 -5.56
CA ARG A 241 -8.70 -11.57 -4.58
C ARG A 241 -8.55 -11.02 -3.16
N VAL A 242 -9.58 -11.22 -2.34
CA VAL A 242 -9.53 -10.91 -0.91
C VAL A 242 -8.43 -11.69 -0.20
N ASP A 243 -8.26 -12.97 -0.55
CA ASP A 243 -7.24 -13.82 0.06
C ASP A 243 -5.83 -13.25 -0.14
N ASP A 244 -5.56 -12.65 -1.31
CA ASP A 244 -4.26 -12.03 -1.61
C ASP A 244 -4.05 -10.78 -0.74
N THR A 245 -5.04 -9.88 -0.67
CA THR A 245 -5.01 -8.68 0.20
C THR A 245 -4.71 -9.08 1.65
N VAL A 246 -5.48 -10.03 2.18
CA VAL A 246 -5.40 -10.43 3.59
C VAL A 246 -4.05 -11.10 3.87
N ALA A 247 -3.57 -11.95 2.96
CA ALA A 247 -2.28 -12.61 3.14
C ALA A 247 -1.10 -11.60 3.11
N ILE A 248 -1.13 -10.63 2.20
CA ILE A 248 -0.12 -9.57 2.14
C ILE A 248 -0.17 -8.69 3.40
N ALA A 249 -1.37 -8.34 3.89
CA ALA A 249 -1.51 -7.58 5.13
C ALA A 249 -0.97 -8.34 6.36
N ALA A 250 -1.20 -9.65 6.45
CA ALA A 250 -0.64 -10.51 7.49
C ALA A 250 0.89 -10.53 7.44
N LEU A 251 1.49 -10.65 6.25
CA LEU A 251 2.94 -10.63 6.09
C LEU A 251 3.52 -9.28 6.51
N ILE A 252 2.88 -8.18 6.14
CA ILE A 252 3.27 -6.83 6.57
C ILE A 252 3.21 -6.71 8.11
N GLN A 253 2.13 -7.18 8.73
CA GLN A 253 2.00 -7.21 10.19
C GLN A 253 3.15 -7.98 10.84
N ALA A 254 3.46 -9.17 10.33
CA ALA A 254 4.50 -10.04 10.86
C ALA A 254 5.90 -9.42 10.72
N VAL A 255 6.21 -8.78 9.58
CA VAL A 255 7.48 -8.07 9.36
C VAL A 255 7.64 -6.92 10.34
N ILE A 256 6.62 -6.06 10.48
CA ILE A 256 6.69 -4.91 11.39
C ILE A 256 6.82 -5.37 12.85
N ALA A 257 6.05 -6.39 13.26
CA ALA A 257 6.15 -6.96 14.59
C ALA A 257 7.52 -7.59 14.87
N LYS A 258 8.09 -8.32 13.90
CA LYS A 258 9.43 -8.94 14.01
C LYS A 258 10.49 -7.88 14.27
N LEU A 259 10.50 -6.83 13.45
CA LEU A 259 11.47 -5.74 13.54
C LEU A 259 11.35 -4.99 14.87
N PHE A 260 10.12 -4.77 15.34
CA PHE A 260 9.87 -4.17 16.66
C PHE A 260 10.40 -5.05 17.80
N LYS A 261 10.11 -6.37 17.76
CA LYS A 261 10.56 -7.33 18.78
C LYS A 261 12.09 -7.45 18.81
N LEU A 262 12.75 -7.50 17.65
CA LEU A 262 14.21 -7.48 17.56
C LEU A 262 14.77 -6.23 18.24
N LEU A 263 14.22 -5.05 17.91
CA LEU A 263 14.68 -3.78 18.50
C LEU A 263 14.54 -3.78 20.02
N HIS A 264 13.43 -4.32 20.55
CA HIS A 264 13.22 -4.45 21.99
C HIS A 264 14.21 -5.42 22.67
N GLN A 265 14.77 -6.35 21.90
CA GLN A 265 15.82 -7.28 22.34
C GLN A 265 17.24 -6.72 22.07
N ASN A 266 17.38 -5.44 21.77
CA ASN A 266 18.63 -4.78 21.39
C ASN A 266 19.31 -5.41 20.15
N THR A 267 18.52 -5.99 19.26
CA THR A 267 18.97 -6.53 17.97
C THR A 267 18.33 -5.72 16.85
N THR A 268 19.06 -5.46 15.77
CA THR A 268 18.50 -4.72 14.62
C THR A 268 18.78 -5.44 13.31
N PHE A 269 17.86 -5.28 12.36
CA PHE A 269 18.10 -5.58 10.96
C PHE A 269 18.95 -4.48 10.34
N ARG A 270 19.76 -4.84 9.34
CA ARG A 270 20.67 -3.90 8.68
C ARG A 270 19.90 -2.80 7.93
N ILE A 271 20.26 -1.55 8.17
CA ILE A 271 19.71 -0.40 7.44
C ILE A 271 20.54 -0.16 6.19
N TYR A 272 19.88 -0.14 5.03
CA TYR A 272 20.51 0.12 3.75
C TYR A 272 20.22 1.53 3.25
N ARG A 273 21.15 2.05 2.44
CA ARG A 273 20.98 3.33 1.76
C ARG A 273 19.87 3.23 0.72
N ARG A 274 19.07 4.28 0.59
CA ARG A 274 17.93 4.35 -0.34
C ARG A 274 18.29 3.92 -1.77
N ARG A 275 19.41 4.43 -2.30
CA ARG A 275 19.90 4.11 -3.66
C ARG A 275 20.10 2.62 -3.95
N LEU A 276 20.34 1.80 -2.92
CA LEU A 276 20.45 0.35 -3.08
C LEU A 276 19.06 -0.28 -3.13
N LEU A 277 18.17 0.16 -2.24
CA LEU A 277 16.80 -0.32 -2.19
C LEU A 277 16.02 0.02 -3.47
N ASP A 278 16.32 1.15 -4.10
CA ASP A 278 15.72 1.56 -5.37
C ASP A 278 16.06 0.60 -6.53
N GLU A 279 17.23 -0.07 -6.52
CA GLU A 279 17.58 -1.11 -7.50
C GLU A 279 16.68 -2.33 -7.38
N ASN A 280 16.44 -2.78 -6.14
CA ASN A 280 15.52 -3.89 -5.88
C ASN A 280 14.08 -3.49 -6.18
N ARG A 281 13.69 -2.25 -5.87
CA ARG A 281 12.36 -1.72 -6.20
C ARG A 281 12.12 -1.69 -7.71
N TRP A 282 13.12 -1.34 -8.51
CA TRP A 282 13.03 -1.43 -9.98
C TRP A 282 12.89 -2.88 -10.46
N ARG A 283 13.72 -3.80 -9.95
CA ARG A 283 13.66 -5.23 -10.30
C ARG A 283 12.29 -5.84 -9.95
N ALA A 284 11.75 -5.50 -8.77
CA ALA A 284 10.41 -5.89 -8.35
C ALA A 284 9.33 -5.36 -9.31
N ALA A 285 9.38 -4.08 -9.66
CA ALA A 285 8.45 -3.48 -10.63
C ALA A 285 8.49 -4.20 -11.99
N ARG A 286 9.70 -4.53 -12.47
CA ARG A 286 9.91 -5.09 -13.80
C ARG A 286 9.55 -6.56 -13.90
N TYR A 287 9.87 -7.35 -12.87
CA TYR A 287 9.84 -8.81 -12.96
C TYR A 287 8.92 -9.48 -11.94
N GLY A 288 8.45 -8.76 -10.90
CA GLY A 288 7.67 -9.35 -9.82
C GLY A 288 8.39 -10.52 -9.14
N ILE A 289 7.62 -11.51 -8.71
CA ILE A 289 8.12 -12.77 -8.13
C ILE A 289 8.89 -13.67 -9.11
N ASP A 290 8.83 -13.41 -10.41
CA ASP A 290 9.60 -14.15 -11.43
C ASP A 290 11.01 -13.57 -11.62
N GLY A 291 11.32 -12.48 -10.92
CA GLY A 291 12.59 -11.79 -10.98
C GLY A 291 13.64 -12.28 -10.00
N LYS A 292 14.77 -11.57 -10.03
CA LYS A 292 15.82 -11.67 -9.03
C LYS A 292 16.04 -10.33 -8.34
N LEU A 293 16.12 -10.33 -7.02
CA LEU A 293 16.55 -9.17 -6.25
C LEU A 293 18.01 -9.34 -5.81
N ILE A 294 18.62 -8.24 -5.37
CA ILE A 294 19.98 -8.22 -4.87
C ILE A 294 19.94 -8.51 -3.38
N ASP A 295 20.65 -9.56 -2.97
CA ASP A 295 21.04 -9.72 -1.57
C ASP A 295 22.31 -8.89 -1.34
N PHE A 296 22.15 -7.80 -0.59
CA PHE A 296 23.26 -6.87 -0.30
C PHE A 296 24.26 -7.38 0.75
N GLY A 297 23.93 -8.45 1.48
CA GLY A 297 24.87 -9.12 2.38
C GLY A 297 25.78 -10.09 1.61
N ARG A 298 25.20 -10.81 0.64
CA ARG A 298 25.91 -11.77 -0.23
C ARG A 298 26.51 -11.14 -1.48
N GLU A 299 26.14 -9.90 -1.80
CA GLU A 299 26.55 -9.17 -3.01
C GLU A 299 26.25 -9.93 -4.32
N THR A 300 25.12 -10.64 -4.36
CA THR A 300 24.68 -11.42 -5.52
C THR A 300 23.20 -11.18 -5.80
N GLU A 301 22.79 -11.43 -7.04
CA GLU A 301 21.37 -11.62 -7.33
C GLU A 301 20.89 -12.99 -6.84
N VAL A 302 19.67 -13.03 -6.32
CA VAL A 302 18.99 -14.23 -5.81
C VAL A 302 17.56 -14.22 -6.33
N ASP A 303 17.02 -15.40 -6.63
CA ASP A 303 15.63 -15.56 -7.08
C ASP A 303 14.67 -15.02 -6.02
N GLU A 304 13.70 -14.20 -6.43
CA GLU A 304 12.81 -13.52 -5.48
C GLU A 304 11.96 -14.51 -4.68
N ARG A 305 11.56 -15.62 -5.30
CA ARG A 305 10.84 -16.69 -4.58
C ARG A 305 11.67 -17.30 -3.45
N SER A 306 12.99 -17.41 -3.62
CA SER A 306 13.88 -17.87 -2.56
C SER A 306 13.97 -16.84 -1.42
N LEU A 307 14.11 -15.56 -1.76
CA LEU A 307 14.15 -14.47 -0.78
C LEU A 307 12.82 -14.34 -0.02
N LEU A 308 11.69 -14.57 -0.68
CA LEU A 308 10.37 -14.61 -0.02
C LEU A 308 10.25 -15.81 0.93
N ASN A 309 10.77 -16.99 0.58
CA ASN A 309 10.82 -18.11 1.52
C ASN A 309 11.69 -17.78 2.74
N GLU A 310 12.87 -17.17 2.55
CA GLU A 310 13.71 -16.69 3.65
C GLU A 310 12.97 -15.63 4.50
N LEU A 311 12.16 -14.77 3.89
CA LEU A 311 11.31 -13.81 4.59
C LEU A 311 10.24 -14.50 5.43
N LEU A 312 9.57 -15.52 4.90
CA LEU A 312 8.59 -16.32 5.65
C LEU A 312 9.24 -17.03 6.84
N GLU A 313 10.44 -17.58 6.67
CA GLU A 313 11.23 -18.15 7.77
C GLU A 313 11.62 -17.08 8.81
N PHE A 314 12.00 -15.89 8.36
CA PHE A 314 12.39 -14.78 9.23
C PHE A 314 11.25 -14.35 10.18
N VAL A 315 10.01 -14.36 9.70
CA VAL A 315 8.81 -13.94 10.47
C VAL A 315 8.04 -15.11 11.09
N ALA A 316 8.55 -16.35 11.03
CA ALA A 316 7.82 -17.53 11.48
C ALA A 316 7.32 -17.45 12.94
N SER A 317 8.11 -16.87 13.84
CA SER A 317 7.70 -16.66 15.24
C SER A 317 6.48 -15.74 15.38
N GLU A 318 6.39 -14.71 14.55
CA GLU A 318 5.29 -13.75 14.55
C GLU A 318 4.05 -14.34 13.90
N VAL A 319 4.23 -15.19 12.89
CA VAL A 319 3.14 -15.97 12.28
C VAL A 319 2.50 -16.89 13.32
N ASP A 320 3.31 -17.54 14.16
CA ASP A 320 2.82 -18.37 15.26
C ASP A 320 2.11 -17.55 16.35
N ASP A 321 2.68 -16.41 16.74
CA ASP A 321 2.08 -15.52 17.75
C ASP A 321 0.72 -14.95 17.28
N PHE A 322 0.57 -14.68 15.98
CA PHE A 322 -0.66 -14.12 15.42
C PHE A 322 -1.63 -15.16 14.85
N GLY A 323 -1.23 -16.43 14.73
CA GLY A 323 -2.07 -17.49 14.16
C GLY A 323 -2.31 -17.36 12.65
N THR A 324 -1.39 -16.73 11.91
CA THR A 324 -1.56 -16.39 10.48
C THR A 324 -0.97 -17.42 9.51
N GLN A 325 -0.87 -18.69 9.92
CA GLN A 325 -0.28 -19.75 9.10
C GLN A 325 -1.06 -19.98 7.79
N ARG A 326 -2.40 -19.78 7.83
CA ARG A 326 -3.25 -19.89 6.64
C ARG A 326 -2.87 -18.83 5.60
N GLU A 327 -2.64 -17.61 6.06
CA GLU A 327 -2.24 -16.49 5.22
C GLU A 327 -0.84 -16.73 4.63
N MET A 328 0.11 -17.25 5.40
CA MET A 328 1.44 -17.59 4.88
C MET A 328 1.39 -18.70 3.84
N ALA A 329 0.58 -19.75 4.04
CA ALA A 329 0.34 -20.77 3.03
C ALA A 329 -0.30 -20.19 1.75
N HIS A 330 -1.08 -19.11 1.87
CA HIS A 330 -1.61 -18.38 0.72
C HIS A 330 -0.53 -17.54 0.02
N ILE A 331 0.44 -16.98 0.74
CA ILE A 331 1.63 -16.35 0.13
C ILE A 331 2.43 -17.37 -0.70
N GLU A 332 2.65 -18.58 -0.17
CA GLU A 332 3.29 -19.67 -0.92
C GLU A 332 2.52 -20.05 -2.17
N ARG A 333 1.19 -19.98 -2.10
CA ARG A 333 0.33 -20.19 -3.26
C ARG A 333 0.53 -19.09 -4.31
N ILE A 334 0.57 -17.82 -3.93
CA ILE A 334 0.87 -16.71 -4.85
C ILE A 334 2.22 -16.96 -5.53
N MET A 335 3.26 -17.29 -4.76
CA MET A 335 4.59 -17.59 -5.32
C MET A 335 4.60 -18.74 -6.33
N ARG A 336 3.70 -19.71 -6.19
CA ARG A 336 3.58 -20.86 -7.11
C ARG A 336 2.76 -20.53 -8.35
N GLU A 337 1.67 -19.80 -8.19
CA GLU A 337 0.64 -19.61 -9.22
C GLU A 337 0.86 -18.37 -10.10
N GLY A 338 1.57 -17.35 -9.59
CA GLY A 338 1.68 -16.06 -10.27
C GLY A 338 0.61 -15.11 -9.78
#